data_AF-A0A0V8RRT5-F1
#
_entry.id   AF-A0A0V8RRT5-F1
#
_cell.length_a   1.000
_cell.length_b   1.000
_cell.length_c   1.000
_cell.angle_alpha   90.00
_cell.angle_beta   90.00
_cell.angle_gamma   90.00
#
_symmetry.space_group_name_H-M   'P 1'
#
loop_
_entity.id
_entity.type
_entity.pdbx_description
1 polymer ?
#
loop_
_entity_poly.entity_id
_entity_poly.type
_entity_poly.pdbx_seq_one_letter_code
_entity_poly.pdbx_strand_id
1 'polypeptide(L)'
;MSLEPPRWLERLAQEEGSPALEKAIHGDRLEPPEIEELVAKTPLHALAAAADYYARRLKRGRGSFTKNLYITYTNVCVTRCSFCAFYRLPGSPEAYTRSPGEIAGAVRRAAEELGIVEVHMVGGNNPELPFSYYEELVSSVKRAAPRVALKAFTAEEILFIARSTGHRVREVLERLRELGLDALSGGGAEILDEGVQRLIAPLKPGPEEYLRVHEEAHRLGIRSNVIMMYGHVEEPIHVARHIYRVRLLEEKAPGFISFIPVRFNPGSTPLGRSRLYRERARLDGQYDLRIVAAARLALLGAVDNIVAYWVSMGDKLAQAALAHGANDLGGTFYREAVITAAGGGPGGKEPGELAYMLRQAGWEPWLRDTFYNYLERVNTLELPWLA
;
A
#
# COMPACT_ATOMS: atom_id res chain seq x y z
N MET A 1 13.06 21.05 7.52
CA MET A 1 13.18 20.81 8.98
C MET A 1 14.57 20.24 9.19
N SER A 2 15.41 20.78 10.08
CA SER A 2 16.72 20.16 10.34
C SER A 2 16.49 18.73 10.85
N LEU A 3 17.17 17.76 10.25
CA LEU A 3 17.11 16.33 10.60
C LEU A 3 18.20 15.95 11.60
N GLU A 4 18.79 16.92 12.32
CA GLU A 4 19.78 16.60 13.35
C GLU A 4 19.21 15.60 14.37
N PRO A 5 19.79 14.38 14.45
CA PRO A 5 19.35 13.38 15.40
C PRO A 5 19.70 13.80 16.82
N PRO A 6 18.96 13.32 17.82
CA PRO A 6 19.31 13.56 19.21
C PRO A 6 20.54 12.74 19.57
N ARG A 7 21.40 13.25 20.47
CA ARG A 7 22.65 12.60 20.88
C ARG A 7 22.51 11.14 21.32
N TRP A 8 21.37 10.77 21.91
CA TRP A 8 21.15 9.38 22.32
C TRP A 8 21.03 8.43 21.11
N LEU A 9 20.46 8.91 20.00
CA LEU A 9 20.29 8.14 18.79
C LEU A 9 21.62 8.01 18.02
N GLU A 10 22.43 9.07 18.02
CA GLU A 10 23.81 9.02 17.49
C GLU A 10 24.66 7.99 18.24
N ARG A 11 24.64 8.02 19.58
CA ARG A 11 25.35 7.02 20.39
C ARG A 11 24.85 5.61 20.12
N LEU A 12 23.53 5.42 20.04
CA LEU A 12 22.95 4.12 19.74
C LEU A 12 23.40 3.58 18.37
N ALA A 13 23.40 4.42 17.33
CA ALA A 13 23.86 3.99 16.01
C ALA A 13 25.35 3.60 15.98
N GLN A 14 26.19 4.36 16.70
CA GLN A 14 27.63 4.11 16.82
C GLN A 14 27.93 2.84 17.65
N GLU A 15 27.25 2.65 18.78
CA GLU A 15 27.44 1.49 19.67
C GLU A 15 27.06 0.17 18.98
N GLU A 16 26.03 0.20 18.15
CA GLU A 16 25.56 -0.98 17.40
C GLU A 16 26.38 -1.23 16.12
N GLY A 17 27.27 -0.29 15.74
CA GLY A 17 28.22 -0.43 14.64
C GLY A 17 27.57 -0.67 13.28
N SER A 18 26.43 -0.01 13.00
CA SER A 18 25.73 -0.10 11.71
C SER A 18 25.94 1.19 10.90
N PRO A 19 26.86 1.19 9.90
CA PRO A 19 27.12 2.37 9.07
C PRO A 19 25.88 2.85 8.31
N ALA A 20 25.01 1.92 7.90
CA ALA A 20 23.74 2.26 7.27
C ALA A 20 22.81 3.02 8.23
N LEU A 21 22.76 2.62 9.50
CA LEU A 21 21.96 3.30 10.51
C LEU A 21 22.51 4.68 10.83
N GLU A 22 23.84 4.83 10.95
CA GLU A 22 24.48 6.13 11.16
C GLU A 22 24.09 7.12 10.05
N LYS A 23 24.20 6.72 8.77
CA LYS A 23 23.73 7.56 7.65
C LYS A 23 22.24 7.85 7.73
N ALA A 24 21.43 6.82 7.98
CA ALA A 24 19.98 6.93 8.03
C ALA A 24 19.50 7.96 9.05
N ILE A 25 20.12 7.99 10.25
CA ILE A 25 19.70 8.91 11.30
C ILE A 25 20.05 10.37 11.01
N HIS A 26 20.93 10.66 10.04
CA HIS A 26 21.17 12.02 9.55
C HIS A 26 20.26 12.41 8.38
N GLY A 27 19.43 11.48 7.90
CA GLY A 27 18.56 11.69 6.74
C GLY A 27 19.32 11.64 5.41
N ASP A 28 20.52 11.05 5.41
CA ASP A 28 21.30 10.86 4.20
C ASP A 28 20.61 9.88 3.26
N ARG A 29 20.86 10.04 1.96
CA ARG A 29 20.41 9.06 0.96
C ARG A 29 21.12 7.73 1.21
N LEU A 30 20.33 6.67 1.32
CA LEU A 30 20.82 5.30 1.40
C LEU A 30 20.83 4.63 0.03
N GLU A 31 21.91 3.93 -0.28
CA GLU A 31 22.04 3.07 -1.44
C GLU A 31 21.52 1.65 -1.17
N PRO A 32 21.20 0.84 -2.20
CA PRO A 32 20.59 -0.48 -1.98
C PRO A 32 21.34 -1.41 -1.02
N PRO A 33 22.68 -1.51 -1.01
CA PRO A 33 23.40 -2.33 -0.02
C PRO A 33 23.22 -1.84 1.43
N GLU A 34 23.04 -0.53 1.63
CA GLU A 34 22.84 0.06 2.96
C GLU A 34 21.40 -0.18 3.44
N ILE A 35 20.42 -0.04 2.55
CA ILE A 35 19.02 -0.42 2.86
C ILE A 35 18.92 -1.93 3.14
N GLU A 36 19.67 -2.76 2.40
CA GLU A 36 19.75 -4.20 2.67
C GLU A 36 20.34 -4.49 4.05
N GLU A 37 21.38 -3.77 4.47
CA GLU A 37 21.93 -3.87 5.83
C GLU A 37 20.87 -3.59 6.89
N LEU A 38 20.08 -2.51 6.73
CA LEU A 38 18.96 -2.20 7.64
C LEU A 38 17.96 -3.34 7.72
N VAL A 39 17.59 -3.91 6.57
CA VAL A 39 16.61 -5.00 6.50
C VAL A 39 17.15 -6.30 7.12
N ALA A 40 18.41 -6.64 6.89
CA ALA A 40 18.93 -7.99 7.18
C ALA A 40 19.84 -8.09 8.40
N LYS A 41 20.56 -7.02 8.77
CA LYS A 41 21.72 -7.10 9.68
C LYS A 41 21.62 -6.16 10.88
N THR A 42 21.08 -4.95 10.69
CA THR A 42 21.04 -3.94 11.76
C THR A 42 20.30 -4.47 13.00
N PRO A 43 20.80 -4.27 14.22
CA PRO A 43 20.12 -4.70 15.44
C PRO A 43 18.70 -4.11 15.53
N LEU A 44 17.70 -4.98 15.76
CA LEU A 44 16.29 -4.63 15.59
C LEU A 44 15.85 -3.49 16.53
N HIS A 45 16.31 -3.49 17.78
CA HIS A 45 15.94 -2.47 18.75
C HIS A 45 16.44 -1.08 18.34
N ALA A 46 17.66 -0.99 17.80
CA ALA A 46 18.23 0.27 17.33
C ALA A 46 17.53 0.78 16.06
N LEU A 47 17.27 -0.13 15.12
CA LEU A 47 16.50 0.15 13.92
C LEU A 47 15.09 0.66 14.26
N ALA A 48 14.41 -0.02 15.19
CA ALA A 48 13.07 0.35 15.66
C ALA A 48 13.06 1.73 16.35
N ALA A 49 14.01 1.98 17.26
CA ALA A 49 14.11 3.24 17.97
C ALA A 49 14.33 4.43 17.02
N ALA A 50 15.20 4.26 16.02
CA ALA A 50 15.44 5.27 15.00
C ALA A 50 14.17 5.54 14.16
N ALA A 51 13.53 4.49 13.67
CA ALA A 51 12.35 4.60 12.81
C ALA A 51 11.14 5.19 13.55
N ASP A 52 10.87 4.76 14.79
CA ASP A 52 9.80 5.29 15.64
C ASP A 52 10.02 6.77 15.96
N TYR A 53 11.26 7.15 16.32
CA TYR A 53 11.62 8.54 16.57
C TYR A 53 11.25 9.44 15.38
N TYR A 54 11.66 9.04 14.17
CA TYR A 54 11.36 9.82 12.96
C TYR A 54 9.89 9.83 12.60
N ALA A 55 9.19 8.70 12.73
CA ALA A 55 7.75 8.64 12.50
C ALA A 55 6.99 9.60 13.43
N ARG A 56 7.29 9.58 14.73
CA ARG A 56 6.66 10.46 15.73
C ARG A 56 7.00 11.92 15.51
N ARG A 57 8.28 12.24 15.22
CA ARG A 57 8.74 13.61 14.94
C ARG A 57 8.03 14.21 13.72
N LEU A 58 7.96 13.46 12.62
CA LEU A 58 7.31 13.93 11.37
C LEU A 58 5.81 14.15 11.53
N LYS A 59 5.14 13.28 12.27
CA LYS A 59 3.68 13.34 12.43
C LYS A 59 3.22 14.09 13.67
N ARG A 60 4.16 14.57 14.50
CA ARG A 60 3.90 15.25 15.77
C ARG A 60 3.05 14.38 16.70
N GLY A 61 3.37 13.09 16.78
CA GLY A 61 2.65 12.11 17.59
C GLY A 61 1.28 11.68 17.06
N ARG A 62 0.83 12.18 15.89
CA ARG A 62 -0.44 11.79 15.28
C ARG A 62 -0.28 10.53 14.45
N GLY A 63 -1.07 9.51 14.76
CA GLY A 63 -1.21 8.32 13.94
C GLY A 63 -2.59 8.31 13.29
N SER A 64 -2.72 7.72 12.11
CA SER A 64 -3.94 7.89 11.32
C SER A 64 -4.53 6.63 10.71
N PHE A 65 -5.76 6.77 10.27
CA PHE A 65 -6.47 5.82 9.41
C PHE A 65 -7.55 6.59 8.63
N THR A 66 -8.12 5.95 7.59
CA THR A 66 -9.28 6.49 6.86
C THR A 66 -10.51 5.60 6.98
N LYS A 67 -11.69 6.16 6.76
CA LYS A 67 -12.93 5.38 6.57
C LYS A 67 -13.10 5.11 5.09
N ASN A 68 -12.82 3.87 4.68
CA ASN A 68 -12.86 3.51 3.28
C ASN A 68 -13.64 2.23 2.98
N LEU A 69 -14.20 2.22 1.77
CA LEU A 69 -14.79 1.03 1.16
C LEU A 69 -13.78 0.44 0.19
N TYR A 70 -13.52 -0.86 0.31
CA TYR A 70 -12.78 -1.61 -0.69
C TYR A 70 -13.77 -2.27 -1.64
N ILE A 71 -13.60 -2.08 -2.94
CA ILE A 71 -14.50 -2.66 -3.93
C ILE A 71 -13.76 -3.20 -5.14
N THR A 72 -14.14 -4.39 -5.56
CA THR A 72 -13.66 -5.01 -6.79
C THR A 72 -14.72 -4.94 -7.86
N TYR A 73 -14.36 -4.43 -9.04
CA TYR A 73 -15.30 -4.28 -10.16
C TYR A 73 -15.38 -5.54 -11.02
N THR A 74 -14.30 -6.32 -11.10
CA THR A 74 -14.26 -7.65 -11.73
C THR A 74 -13.20 -8.53 -11.06
N ASN A 75 -13.40 -9.84 -11.03
CA ASN A 75 -12.35 -10.81 -10.72
C ASN A 75 -11.78 -11.49 -11.97
N VAL A 76 -12.26 -11.16 -13.17
CA VAL A 76 -11.76 -11.72 -14.43
C VAL A 76 -10.37 -11.16 -14.71
N CYS A 77 -9.36 -12.02 -14.85
CA CYS A 77 -7.99 -11.59 -15.09
C CYS A 77 -7.21 -12.57 -15.96
N VAL A 78 -6.47 -12.03 -16.93
CA VAL A 78 -5.58 -12.82 -17.81
C VAL A 78 -4.12 -12.88 -17.33
N THR A 79 -3.75 -12.12 -16.29
CA THR A 79 -2.36 -11.99 -15.81
C THR A 79 -1.85 -13.21 -15.04
N ARG A 80 -2.73 -14.06 -14.49
CA ARG A 80 -2.39 -15.36 -13.88
C ARG A 80 -1.25 -15.33 -12.83
N CYS A 81 -1.28 -14.35 -11.93
CA CYS A 81 -0.27 -14.24 -10.87
C CYS A 81 -0.35 -15.43 -9.90
N SER A 82 0.79 -16.07 -9.60
CA SER A 82 0.82 -17.27 -8.77
C SER A 82 0.50 -16.99 -7.29
N PHE A 83 0.64 -15.75 -6.83
CA PHE A 83 0.28 -15.31 -5.49
C PHE A 83 -1.20 -14.87 -5.35
N CYS A 84 -1.95 -14.76 -6.44
CA CYS A 84 -3.31 -14.22 -6.38
C CYS A 84 -4.35 -15.36 -6.30
N ALA A 85 -5.08 -15.44 -5.19
CA ALA A 85 -6.20 -16.37 -5.02
C ALA A 85 -7.55 -15.80 -5.55
N PHE A 86 -7.61 -14.50 -5.80
CA PHE A 86 -8.83 -13.78 -6.12
C PHE A 86 -9.26 -13.92 -7.59
N TYR A 87 -8.31 -13.97 -8.51
CA TYR A 87 -8.63 -13.90 -9.93
C TYR A 87 -9.34 -15.16 -10.45
N ARG A 88 -10.11 -14.99 -11.52
CA ARG A 88 -10.70 -16.06 -12.32
C ARG A 88 -10.39 -15.83 -13.80
N LEU A 89 -10.21 -16.91 -14.55
CA LEU A 89 -10.03 -16.82 -16.00
C LEU A 89 -11.37 -16.47 -16.68
N PRO A 90 -11.34 -15.85 -17.87
CA PRO A 90 -12.54 -15.69 -18.69
C PRO A 90 -13.29 -17.00 -18.86
N GLY A 91 -14.62 -16.96 -18.73
CA GLY A 91 -15.49 -18.14 -18.81
C GLY A 91 -15.56 -19.02 -17.55
N SER A 92 -14.84 -18.70 -16.47
CA SER A 92 -14.98 -19.40 -15.20
C SER A 92 -16.40 -19.23 -14.62
N PRO A 93 -17.01 -20.27 -14.02
CA PRO A 93 -18.33 -20.12 -13.38
C PRO A 93 -18.31 -19.20 -12.14
N GLU A 94 -17.13 -18.92 -11.58
CA GLU A 94 -16.94 -17.99 -10.46
C GLU A 94 -16.55 -16.57 -10.95
N ALA A 95 -16.45 -16.35 -12.26
CA ALA A 95 -16.15 -15.05 -12.83
C ALA A 95 -17.33 -14.09 -12.65
N TYR A 96 -17.03 -12.83 -12.35
CA TYR A 96 -18.01 -11.76 -12.35
C TYR A 96 -17.41 -10.44 -12.83
N THR A 97 -18.28 -9.60 -13.39
CA THR A 97 -18.04 -8.19 -13.67
C THR A 97 -19.28 -7.44 -13.22
N ARG A 98 -19.11 -6.48 -12.31
CA ARG A 98 -20.20 -5.65 -11.82
C ARG A 98 -20.44 -4.49 -12.77
N SER A 99 -21.69 -4.08 -12.92
CA SER A 99 -22.01 -2.86 -13.68
C SER A 99 -21.54 -1.61 -12.91
N PRO A 100 -21.18 -0.52 -13.61
CA PRO A 100 -20.90 0.78 -13.00
C PRO A 100 -22.01 1.25 -12.03
N GLY A 101 -23.27 1.06 -12.40
CA GLY A 101 -24.43 1.45 -11.58
C GLY A 101 -24.53 0.68 -10.26
N GLU A 102 -24.25 -0.63 -10.25
CA GLU A 102 -24.22 -1.41 -9.01
C GLU A 102 -23.12 -0.93 -8.06
N ILE A 103 -21.93 -0.62 -8.60
CA ILE A 103 -20.80 -0.10 -7.84
C ILE A 103 -21.13 1.28 -7.28
N ALA A 104 -21.62 2.20 -8.12
CA ALA A 104 -22.02 3.55 -7.71
C ALA A 104 -23.10 3.52 -6.62
N GLY A 105 -24.09 2.62 -6.74
CA GLY A 105 -25.12 2.42 -5.71
C GLY A 105 -24.56 1.90 -4.38
N ALA A 106 -23.58 0.99 -4.43
CA ALA A 106 -22.89 0.50 -3.23
C ALA A 106 -22.04 1.58 -2.57
N VAL A 107 -21.33 2.40 -3.36
CA VAL A 107 -20.54 3.54 -2.86
C VAL A 107 -21.44 4.57 -2.20
N ARG A 108 -22.56 4.95 -2.83
CA ARG A 108 -23.51 5.91 -2.26
C ARG A 108 -24.05 5.44 -0.91
N ARG A 109 -24.52 4.19 -0.82
CA ARG A 109 -25.00 3.62 0.45
C ARG A 109 -23.91 3.62 1.52
N ALA A 110 -22.69 3.20 1.19
CA ALA A 110 -21.60 3.24 2.16
C ALA A 110 -21.23 4.67 2.59
N ALA A 111 -21.34 5.67 1.70
CA ALA A 111 -21.15 7.07 2.05
C ALA A 111 -22.24 7.58 3.01
N GLU A 112 -23.49 7.21 2.78
CA GLU A 112 -24.64 7.62 3.59
C GLU A 112 -24.69 6.89 4.94
N GLU A 113 -24.48 5.57 4.94
CA GLU A 113 -24.67 4.71 6.12
C GLU A 113 -23.41 4.63 6.98
N LEU A 114 -22.22 4.60 6.36
CA LEU A 114 -20.96 4.40 7.07
C LEU A 114 -20.10 5.67 7.10
N GLY A 115 -20.45 6.73 6.36
CA GLY A 115 -19.65 7.96 6.31
C GLY A 115 -18.22 7.72 5.80
N ILE A 116 -18.05 6.89 4.76
CA ILE A 116 -16.75 6.72 4.11
C ILE A 116 -16.30 8.03 3.44
N VAL A 117 -15.00 8.26 3.40
CA VAL A 117 -14.38 9.41 2.72
C VAL A 117 -13.49 8.98 1.54
N GLU A 118 -13.23 7.69 1.42
CA GLU A 118 -12.42 7.09 0.35
C GLU A 118 -13.07 5.80 -0.17
N VAL A 119 -12.97 5.58 -1.49
CA VAL A 119 -13.15 4.27 -2.12
C VAL A 119 -11.81 3.82 -2.67
N HIS A 120 -11.40 2.61 -2.29
CA HIS A 120 -10.31 1.90 -2.93
C HIS A 120 -10.91 0.89 -3.92
N MET A 121 -10.69 1.09 -5.21
CA MET A 121 -11.23 0.23 -6.25
C MET A 121 -10.15 -0.37 -7.17
N VAL A 122 -10.13 -1.69 -7.29
CA VAL A 122 -9.23 -2.43 -8.19
C VAL A 122 -9.97 -3.59 -8.83
N GLY A 123 -9.44 -4.18 -9.90
CA GLY A 123 -10.04 -5.33 -10.53
C GLY A 123 -9.01 -6.23 -11.20
N GLY A 124 -9.51 -7.26 -11.86
CA GLY A 124 -8.70 -8.07 -12.76
C GLY A 124 -8.58 -7.44 -14.15
N ASN A 125 -7.54 -7.85 -14.88
CA ASN A 125 -7.33 -7.49 -16.27
C ASN A 125 -8.27 -8.28 -17.18
N ASN A 126 -9.49 -7.78 -17.31
CA ASN A 126 -10.54 -8.37 -18.12
C ASN A 126 -10.47 -7.82 -19.56
N PRO A 127 -10.12 -8.63 -20.57
CA PRO A 127 -9.96 -8.19 -21.96
C PRO A 127 -11.29 -7.84 -22.65
N GLU A 128 -12.43 -8.20 -22.08
CA GLU A 128 -13.75 -7.94 -22.66
C GLU A 128 -14.29 -6.53 -22.30
N LEU A 129 -13.62 -5.81 -21.38
CA LEU A 129 -14.08 -4.49 -20.96
C LEU A 129 -13.58 -3.40 -21.93
N PRO A 130 -14.49 -2.70 -22.63
CA PRO A 130 -14.10 -1.56 -23.45
C PRO A 130 -13.71 -0.38 -22.56
N PHE A 131 -12.98 0.60 -23.11
CA PHE A 131 -12.57 1.77 -22.32
C PHE A 131 -13.77 2.54 -21.73
N SER A 132 -14.89 2.58 -22.47
CA SER A 132 -16.15 3.19 -22.03
C SER A 132 -16.72 2.60 -20.74
N TYR A 133 -16.45 1.33 -20.42
CA TYR A 133 -16.82 0.74 -19.14
C TYR A 133 -16.10 1.44 -17.98
N TYR A 134 -14.79 1.68 -18.12
CA TYR A 134 -13.96 2.33 -17.10
C TYR A 134 -14.33 3.81 -16.93
N GLU A 135 -14.67 4.49 -18.03
CA GLU A 135 -15.17 5.87 -17.99
C GLU A 135 -16.52 5.98 -17.27
N GLU A 136 -17.46 5.09 -17.59
CA GLU A 136 -18.76 5.05 -16.91
C GLU A 136 -18.58 4.66 -15.44
N LEU A 137 -17.63 3.77 -15.13
CA LEU A 137 -17.30 3.37 -13.76
C LEU A 137 -16.81 4.56 -12.92
N VAL A 138 -15.82 5.31 -13.39
CA VAL A 138 -15.31 6.49 -12.66
C VAL A 138 -16.39 7.55 -12.52
N SER A 139 -17.03 7.92 -13.63
CA SER A 139 -18.01 9.01 -13.63
C SER A 139 -19.26 8.69 -12.82
N SER A 140 -19.76 7.46 -12.85
CA SER A 140 -20.94 7.04 -12.07
C SER A 140 -20.65 7.05 -10.56
N VAL A 141 -19.48 6.57 -10.14
CA VAL A 141 -19.06 6.62 -8.73
C VAL A 141 -18.94 8.07 -8.27
N LYS A 142 -18.28 8.94 -9.05
CA LYS A 142 -18.11 10.34 -8.68
C LYS A 142 -19.43 11.11 -8.65
N ARG A 143 -20.37 10.83 -9.57
CA ARG A 143 -21.74 11.40 -9.52
C ARG A 143 -22.51 10.94 -8.29
N ALA A 144 -22.38 9.67 -7.91
CA ALA A 144 -23.13 9.09 -6.80
C ALA A 144 -22.61 9.51 -5.42
N ALA A 145 -21.30 9.78 -5.28
CA ALA A 145 -20.69 10.26 -4.04
C ALA A 145 -19.58 11.30 -4.31
N PRO A 146 -19.92 12.56 -4.68
CA PRO A 146 -18.93 13.55 -5.14
C PRO A 146 -17.85 13.93 -4.12
N ARG A 147 -18.16 13.80 -2.82
CA ARG A 147 -17.23 14.13 -1.71
C ARG A 147 -16.32 12.98 -1.32
N VAL A 148 -16.55 11.77 -1.84
CA VAL A 148 -15.72 10.60 -1.58
C VAL A 148 -14.59 10.58 -2.59
N ALA A 149 -13.36 10.42 -2.11
CA ALA A 149 -12.20 10.28 -2.98
C ALA A 149 -12.21 8.90 -3.65
N LEU A 150 -12.09 8.89 -4.98
CA LEU A 150 -11.96 7.68 -5.77
C LEU A 150 -10.48 7.38 -6.02
N LYS A 151 -9.94 6.46 -5.22
CA LYS A 151 -8.63 5.87 -5.43
C LYS A 151 -8.80 4.55 -6.19
N ALA A 152 -8.56 4.58 -7.50
CA ALA A 152 -8.86 3.44 -8.35
C ALA A 152 -7.74 3.13 -9.33
N PHE A 153 -7.70 1.86 -9.74
CA PHE A 153 -6.75 1.27 -10.68
C PHE A 153 -5.30 1.29 -10.21
N THR A 154 -4.62 0.18 -10.44
CA THR A 154 -3.17 0.08 -10.34
C THR A 154 -2.52 0.60 -11.62
N ALA A 155 -1.22 0.93 -11.56
CA ALA A 155 -0.43 1.22 -12.75
C ALA A 155 -0.43 0.05 -13.76
N GLU A 156 -0.55 -1.19 -13.27
CA GLU A 156 -0.67 -2.38 -14.10
C GLU A 156 -2.01 -2.44 -14.85
N GLU A 157 -3.13 -2.12 -14.17
CA GLU A 157 -4.44 -1.99 -14.80
C GLU A 157 -4.47 -0.85 -15.84
N ILE A 158 -3.89 0.32 -15.53
CA ILE A 158 -3.81 1.44 -16.49
C ILE A 158 -3.07 1.01 -17.77
N LEU A 159 -1.94 0.30 -17.61
CA LEU A 159 -1.19 -0.19 -18.76
C LEU A 159 -1.97 -1.26 -19.54
N PHE A 160 -2.67 -2.15 -18.83
CA PHE A 160 -3.53 -3.15 -19.46
C PHE A 160 -4.66 -2.47 -20.25
N ILE A 161 -5.39 -1.53 -19.65
CA ILE A 161 -6.46 -0.76 -20.29
C ILE A 161 -5.94 -0.08 -21.55
N ALA A 162 -4.81 0.61 -21.47
CA ALA A 162 -4.21 1.29 -22.62
C ALA A 162 -3.95 0.30 -23.78
N ARG A 163 -3.32 -0.84 -23.47
CA ARG A 163 -2.99 -1.87 -24.49
C ARG A 163 -4.22 -2.57 -25.06
N SER A 164 -5.15 -2.99 -24.22
CA SER A 164 -6.33 -3.76 -24.65
C SER A 164 -7.33 -2.93 -25.44
N THR A 165 -7.36 -1.61 -25.21
CA THR A 165 -8.31 -0.69 -25.86
C THR A 165 -7.67 0.16 -26.97
N GLY A 166 -6.36 0.02 -27.22
CA GLY A 166 -5.64 0.75 -28.26
C GLY A 166 -5.33 2.22 -27.95
N HIS A 167 -5.38 2.62 -26.67
CA HIS A 167 -5.10 3.99 -26.22
C HIS A 167 -3.67 4.13 -25.70
N ARG A 168 -3.18 5.36 -25.56
CA ARG A 168 -1.92 5.64 -24.86
C ARG A 168 -2.16 5.73 -23.36
N VAL A 169 -1.19 5.32 -22.54
CA VAL A 169 -1.25 5.45 -21.06
C VAL A 169 -1.64 6.85 -20.63
N ARG A 170 -0.98 7.88 -21.20
CA ARG A 170 -1.32 9.28 -20.96
C ARG A 170 -2.79 9.61 -21.15
N GLU A 171 -3.34 9.16 -22.27
CA GLU A 171 -4.71 9.46 -22.67
C GLU A 171 -5.72 8.80 -21.73
N VAL A 172 -5.43 7.56 -21.32
CA VAL A 172 -6.24 6.85 -20.31
C VAL A 172 -6.24 7.64 -19.00
N LEU A 173 -5.07 8.05 -18.52
CA LEU A 173 -4.94 8.83 -17.28
C LEU A 173 -5.64 10.19 -17.34
N GLU A 174 -5.47 10.93 -18.43
CA GLU A 174 -6.10 12.25 -18.66
C GLU A 174 -7.63 12.12 -18.61
N ARG A 175 -8.20 11.17 -19.36
CA ARG A 175 -9.66 10.96 -19.42
C ARG A 175 -10.23 10.49 -18.07
N LEU A 176 -9.58 9.54 -17.40
CA LEU A 176 -10.04 9.09 -16.08
C LEU A 176 -9.99 10.21 -15.03
N ARG A 177 -8.94 11.06 -15.07
CA ARG A 177 -8.83 12.24 -14.19
C ARG A 177 -9.95 13.24 -14.46
N GLU A 178 -10.23 13.55 -15.73
CA GLU A 178 -11.33 14.47 -16.12
C GLU A 178 -12.70 13.99 -15.65
N LEU A 179 -12.89 12.67 -15.58
CA LEU A 179 -14.13 12.05 -15.09
C LEU A 179 -14.23 11.97 -13.55
N GLY A 180 -13.15 12.30 -12.83
CA GLY A 180 -13.13 12.38 -11.38
C GLY A 180 -12.33 11.32 -10.64
N LEU A 181 -11.37 10.66 -11.30
CA LEU A 181 -10.36 9.85 -10.62
C LEU A 181 -9.47 10.76 -9.75
N ASP A 182 -9.41 10.52 -8.43
CA ASP A 182 -8.67 11.36 -7.50
C ASP A 182 -7.23 10.87 -7.27
N ALA A 183 -7.01 9.55 -7.29
CA ALA A 183 -5.69 8.94 -7.09
C ALA A 183 -5.59 7.54 -7.70
N LEU A 184 -4.37 7.09 -8.01
CA LEU A 184 -4.12 5.69 -8.34
C LEU A 184 -3.90 4.84 -7.08
N SER A 185 -4.36 3.59 -7.16
CA SER A 185 -4.01 2.54 -6.19
C SER A 185 -2.53 2.14 -6.32
N GLY A 186 -1.98 1.53 -5.27
CA GLY A 186 -0.53 1.24 -5.19
C GLY A 186 -0.11 -0.16 -5.62
N GLY A 187 -1.04 -1.07 -5.88
CA GLY A 187 -0.75 -2.47 -6.22
C GLY A 187 -0.14 -2.62 -7.61
N GLY A 188 0.24 -3.84 -7.99
CA GLY A 188 0.64 -4.14 -9.37
C GLY A 188 2.11 -4.53 -9.52
N ALA A 189 3.03 -3.93 -8.77
CA ALA A 189 4.46 -4.24 -8.85
C ALA A 189 4.87 -5.50 -8.08
N GLU A 190 4.30 -5.70 -6.88
CA GLU A 190 4.79 -6.63 -5.85
C GLU A 190 6.21 -6.28 -5.39
N ILE A 191 7.23 -6.65 -6.17
CA ILE A 191 8.62 -6.25 -6.00
C ILE A 191 9.10 -5.63 -7.32
N LEU A 192 9.79 -4.48 -7.25
CA LEU A 192 10.36 -3.79 -8.41
C LEU A 192 11.68 -4.44 -8.88
N ASP A 193 11.66 -5.75 -9.05
CA ASP A 193 12.78 -6.58 -9.52
C ASP A 193 12.25 -7.59 -10.56
N GLU A 194 12.80 -7.54 -11.77
CA GLU A 194 12.34 -8.40 -12.86
C GLU A 194 12.55 -9.89 -12.57
N GLY A 195 13.63 -10.24 -11.87
CA GLY A 195 13.95 -11.62 -11.53
C GLY A 195 12.87 -12.22 -10.63
N VAL A 196 12.46 -11.47 -9.61
CA VAL A 196 11.36 -11.87 -8.73
C VAL A 196 10.03 -11.90 -9.49
N GLN A 197 9.71 -10.88 -10.29
CA GLN A 197 8.45 -10.83 -11.04
C GLN A 197 8.31 -11.99 -12.03
N ARG A 198 9.39 -12.40 -12.72
CA ARG A 198 9.36 -13.58 -13.61
C ARG A 198 8.99 -14.87 -12.88
N LEU A 199 9.30 -14.99 -11.60
CA LEU A 199 8.96 -16.17 -10.80
C LEU A 199 7.50 -16.19 -10.36
N ILE A 200 6.91 -15.02 -10.07
CA ILE A 200 5.61 -14.95 -9.38
C ILE A 200 4.46 -14.38 -10.23
N ALA A 201 4.78 -13.56 -11.23
CA ALA A 201 3.81 -12.93 -12.13
C ALA A 201 4.42 -12.66 -13.53
N PRO A 202 4.78 -13.71 -14.28
CA PRO A 202 5.51 -13.57 -15.54
C PRO A 202 4.75 -12.84 -16.66
N LEU A 203 3.42 -12.70 -16.55
CA LEU A 203 2.61 -11.98 -17.53
C LEU A 203 2.37 -10.51 -17.16
N LYS A 204 2.82 -10.07 -15.98
CA LYS A 204 2.77 -8.66 -15.62
C LYS A 204 3.80 -7.86 -16.41
N PRO A 205 3.55 -6.56 -16.64
CA PRO A 205 4.59 -5.68 -17.13
C PRO A 205 5.74 -5.58 -16.13
N GLY A 206 6.94 -5.33 -16.66
CA GLY A 206 8.15 -5.19 -15.85
C GLY A 206 8.15 -3.93 -14.97
N PRO A 207 9.10 -3.83 -14.01
CA PRO A 207 9.17 -2.72 -13.07
C PRO A 207 9.30 -1.33 -13.72
N GLU A 208 9.98 -1.25 -14.85
CA GLU A 208 10.20 0.00 -15.58
C GLU A 208 8.91 0.52 -16.20
N GLU A 209 8.04 -0.36 -16.70
CA GLU A 209 6.74 0.08 -17.24
C GLU A 209 5.82 0.54 -16.12
N TYR A 210 5.79 -0.20 -15.01
CA TYR A 210 5.05 0.16 -13.81
C TYR A 210 5.44 1.56 -13.32
N LEU A 211 6.74 1.82 -13.17
CA LEU A 211 7.23 3.14 -12.72
C LEU A 211 6.96 4.25 -13.73
N ARG A 212 7.01 3.96 -15.05
CA ARG A 212 6.66 4.95 -16.09
C ARG A 212 5.21 5.41 -15.99
N VAL A 213 4.27 4.50 -15.70
CA VAL A 213 2.85 4.86 -15.52
C VAL A 213 2.69 5.77 -14.30
N HIS A 214 3.33 5.46 -13.18
CA HIS A 214 3.33 6.35 -12.01
C HIS A 214 3.97 7.71 -12.30
N GLU A 215 5.12 7.74 -12.98
CA GLU A 215 5.78 8.98 -13.40
C GLU A 215 4.86 9.86 -14.26
N GLU A 216 4.14 9.26 -15.21
CA GLU A 216 3.18 9.95 -16.06
C GLU A 216 1.97 10.45 -15.26
N ALA A 217 1.41 9.63 -14.38
CA ALA A 217 0.32 10.02 -13.49
C ALA A 217 0.70 11.22 -12.61
N HIS A 218 1.88 11.18 -11.97
CA HIS A 218 2.36 12.25 -11.10
C HIS A 218 2.56 13.56 -11.87
N ARG A 219 3.11 13.50 -13.10
CA ARG A 219 3.22 14.69 -13.98
C ARG A 219 1.88 15.28 -14.40
N LEU A 220 0.84 14.45 -14.44
CA LEU A 220 -0.55 14.88 -14.69
C LEU A 220 -1.25 15.36 -13.41
N GLY A 221 -0.56 15.40 -12.27
CA GLY A 221 -1.13 15.78 -10.97
C GLY A 221 -1.98 14.67 -10.33
N ILE A 222 -1.96 13.45 -10.88
CA ILE A 222 -2.63 12.29 -10.29
C ILE A 222 -1.64 11.64 -9.31
N ARG A 223 -1.91 11.77 -8.03
CA ARG A 223 -1.10 11.16 -6.97
C ARG A 223 -1.41 9.66 -6.85
N SER A 224 -0.52 8.87 -6.26
CA SER A 224 -0.74 7.44 -6.10
C SER A 224 -0.21 6.88 -4.80
N ASN A 225 -0.69 5.70 -4.41
CA ASN A 225 0.05 4.87 -3.46
C ASN A 225 1.15 4.07 -4.17
N VAL A 226 2.03 3.43 -3.39
CA VAL A 226 2.90 2.35 -3.85
C VAL A 226 2.93 1.23 -2.83
N ILE A 227 2.75 -0.01 -3.30
CA ILE A 227 2.76 -1.22 -2.48
C ILE A 227 4.03 -2.03 -2.78
N MET A 228 4.58 -2.62 -1.72
CA MET A 228 5.58 -3.67 -1.82
C MET A 228 5.07 -4.94 -1.17
N MET A 229 4.80 -5.99 -1.95
CA MET A 229 4.50 -7.31 -1.40
C MET A 229 5.81 -8.00 -1.01
N TYR A 230 5.89 -8.51 0.21
CA TYR A 230 7.10 -9.15 0.75
C TYR A 230 6.77 -10.42 1.54
N GLY A 231 7.79 -11.17 1.93
CA GLY A 231 7.65 -12.44 2.64
C GLY A 231 7.30 -13.61 1.72
N HIS A 232 7.67 -13.51 0.45
CA HIS A 232 7.53 -14.58 -0.52
C HIS A 232 8.91 -15.05 -0.98
N VAL A 233 9.20 -15.08 -2.28
CA VAL A 233 10.45 -15.65 -2.82
C VAL A 233 11.60 -14.66 -2.91
N GLU A 234 11.42 -13.45 -2.38
CA GLU A 234 12.39 -12.37 -2.47
C GLU A 234 13.51 -12.49 -1.43
N GLU A 235 14.53 -11.66 -1.63
CA GLU A 235 15.71 -11.56 -0.77
C GLU A 235 15.77 -10.13 -0.24
N PRO A 236 16.44 -9.86 0.89
CA PRO A 236 16.57 -8.52 1.44
C PRO A 236 17.04 -7.45 0.44
N ILE A 237 17.96 -7.79 -0.47
CA ILE A 237 18.39 -6.89 -1.56
C ILE A 237 17.25 -6.50 -2.51
N HIS A 238 16.29 -7.39 -2.77
CA HIS A 238 15.14 -7.08 -3.64
C HIS A 238 14.21 -6.08 -2.97
N VAL A 239 14.00 -6.20 -1.66
CA VAL A 239 13.28 -5.21 -0.85
C VAL A 239 14.00 -3.87 -0.86
N ALA A 240 15.32 -3.87 -0.64
CA ALA A 240 16.14 -2.67 -0.65
C ALA A 240 16.05 -1.92 -2.00
N ARG A 241 16.18 -2.65 -3.12
CA ARG A 241 16.02 -2.09 -4.46
C ARG A 241 14.63 -1.54 -4.71
N HIS A 242 13.58 -2.20 -4.22
CA HIS A 242 12.22 -1.66 -4.32
C HIS A 242 12.12 -0.30 -3.64
N ILE A 243 12.52 -0.21 -2.37
CA ILE A 243 12.46 1.03 -1.59
C ILE A 243 13.29 2.14 -2.26
N TYR A 244 14.51 1.81 -2.72
CA TYR A 244 15.36 2.75 -3.44
C TYR A 244 14.71 3.27 -4.73
N ARG A 245 14.08 2.40 -5.52
CA ARG A 245 13.40 2.80 -6.77
C ARG A 245 12.18 3.70 -6.51
N VAL A 246 11.47 3.47 -5.41
CA VAL A 246 10.39 4.38 -4.95
C VAL A 246 10.97 5.76 -4.65
N ARG A 247 12.08 5.84 -3.90
CA ARG A 247 12.77 7.10 -3.60
C ARG A 247 13.19 7.83 -4.87
N LEU A 248 13.82 7.14 -5.82
CA LEU A 248 14.27 7.74 -7.09
C LEU A 248 13.10 8.32 -7.90
N LEU A 249 11.97 7.61 -7.96
CA LEU A 249 10.81 8.12 -8.68
C LEU A 249 10.21 9.33 -7.96
N GLU A 250 10.11 9.31 -6.63
CA GLU A 250 9.58 10.45 -5.87
C GLU A 250 10.45 11.71 -6.04
N GLU A 251 11.77 11.57 -6.20
CA GLU A 251 12.66 12.69 -6.50
C GLU A 251 12.52 13.22 -7.94
N LYS A 252 12.20 12.33 -8.88
CA LYS A 252 12.05 12.67 -10.31
C LYS A 252 10.69 13.27 -10.63
N ALA A 253 9.63 12.73 -10.03
CA ALA A 253 8.25 13.11 -10.23
C ALA A 253 7.48 12.87 -8.91
N PRO A 254 7.53 13.82 -7.96
CA PRO A 254 6.87 13.68 -6.68
C PRO A 254 5.36 13.46 -6.84
N GLY A 255 4.81 12.51 -6.10
CA GLY A 255 3.39 12.19 -6.21
C GLY A 255 2.92 11.01 -5.39
N PHE A 256 3.84 10.23 -4.79
CA PHE A 256 3.43 9.18 -3.88
C PHE A 256 2.73 9.76 -2.63
N ILE A 257 1.63 9.12 -2.28
CA ILE A 257 0.80 9.45 -1.12
C ILE A 257 1.29 8.64 0.07
N SER A 258 1.49 7.34 -0.11
CA SER A 258 1.95 6.44 0.94
C SER A 258 2.68 5.22 0.38
N PHE A 259 3.62 4.71 1.18
CA PHE A 259 4.29 3.43 0.96
C PHE A 259 3.64 2.38 1.87
N ILE A 260 3.26 1.25 1.27
CA ILE A 260 2.48 0.22 1.93
C ILE A 260 3.21 -1.13 1.79
N PRO A 261 4.01 -1.55 2.78
CA PRO A 261 4.51 -2.90 2.83
C PRO A 261 3.33 -3.85 3.10
N VAL A 262 3.09 -4.78 2.18
CA VAL A 262 2.02 -5.77 2.25
C VAL A 262 2.63 -7.14 2.48
N ARG A 263 2.30 -7.75 3.63
CA ARG A 263 2.73 -9.10 3.94
C ARG A 263 2.08 -10.07 2.96
N PHE A 264 2.85 -10.97 2.36
CA PHE A 264 2.32 -12.03 1.53
C PHE A 264 1.58 -13.06 2.40
N ASN A 265 0.33 -13.32 2.03
CA ASN A 265 -0.49 -14.34 2.68
C ASN A 265 -0.55 -15.56 1.77
N PRO A 266 0.11 -16.67 2.15
CA PRO A 266 0.27 -17.82 1.26
C PRO A 266 -1.06 -18.53 0.96
N GLY A 267 -1.95 -18.59 1.95
CA GLY A 267 -3.28 -19.21 1.85
C GLY A 267 -3.30 -20.48 0.99
N SER A 268 -4.28 -20.57 0.10
CA SER A 268 -4.39 -21.60 -0.94
C SER A 268 -3.88 -21.11 -2.31
N THR A 269 -2.98 -20.12 -2.33
CA THR A 269 -2.41 -19.59 -3.58
C THR A 269 -1.50 -20.63 -4.24
N PRO A 270 -1.40 -20.64 -5.59
CA PRO A 270 -0.41 -21.47 -6.29
C PRO A 270 1.03 -21.30 -5.76
N LEU A 271 1.44 -20.06 -5.46
CA LEU A 271 2.77 -19.74 -4.92
C LEU A 271 2.94 -20.32 -3.51
N GLY A 272 1.96 -20.14 -2.62
CA GLY A 272 2.01 -20.68 -1.26
C GLY A 272 2.12 -22.21 -1.21
N ARG A 273 1.61 -22.92 -2.23
CA ARG A 273 1.75 -24.38 -2.37
C ARG A 273 3.04 -24.82 -3.07
N SER A 274 3.81 -23.89 -3.64
CA SER A 274 4.99 -24.21 -4.43
C SER A 274 6.18 -24.63 -3.55
N ARG A 275 7.07 -25.46 -4.11
CA ARG A 275 8.36 -25.78 -3.47
C ARG A 275 9.24 -24.53 -3.34
N LEU A 276 9.23 -23.67 -4.35
CA LEU A 276 9.99 -22.42 -4.39
C LEU A 276 9.70 -21.54 -3.17
N TYR A 277 8.42 -21.37 -2.83
CA TYR A 277 8.01 -20.63 -1.64
C TYR A 277 8.53 -21.29 -0.36
N ARG A 278 8.37 -22.61 -0.18
CA ARG A 278 8.85 -23.31 1.03
C ARG A 278 10.36 -23.18 1.25
N GLU A 279 11.14 -23.10 0.17
CA GLU A 279 12.60 -23.00 0.24
C GLU A 279 13.12 -21.57 0.47
N ARG A 280 12.34 -20.55 0.06
CA ARG A 280 12.82 -19.15 0.05
C ARG A 280 12.06 -18.20 0.97
N ALA A 281 10.85 -18.56 1.40
CA ALA A 281 9.99 -17.67 2.15
C ALA A 281 10.59 -17.22 3.48
N ARG A 282 10.53 -15.92 3.73
CA ARG A 282 10.89 -15.26 4.99
C ARG A 282 9.65 -14.60 5.58
N LEU A 283 8.92 -15.36 6.40
CA LEU A 283 7.70 -14.88 7.06
C LEU A 283 7.85 -15.04 8.57
N ASP A 284 8.65 -14.18 9.15
CA ASP A 284 8.73 -14.00 10.60
C ASP A 284 8.45 -12.54 10.98
N GLY A 285 7.94 -12.35 12.19
CA GLY A 285 7.53 -11.03 12.70
C GLY A 285 8.66 -10.01 12.76
N GLN A 286 9.93 -10.44 12.91
CA GLN A 286 11.04 -9.48 12.91
C GLN A 286 11.30 -8.96 11.50
N TYR A 287 11.25 -9.82 10.48
CA TYR A 287 11.40 -9.39 9.09
C TYR A 287 10.32 -8.37 8.69
N ASP A 288 9.07 -8.59 9.10
CA ASP A 288 7.97 -7.62 8.88
C ASP A 288 8.32 -6.23 9.46
N LEU A 289 8.77 -6.19 10.72
CA LEU A 289 9.08 -4.96 11.43
C LEU A 289 10.33 -4.27 10.88
N ARG A 290 11.34 -5.05 10.46
CA ARG A 290 12.56 -4.55 9.81
C ARG A 290 12.24 -3.83 8.50
N ILE A 291 11.33 -4.39 7.70
CA ILE A 291 10.91 -3.77 6.44
C ILE A 291 10.24 -2.42 6.67
N VAL A 292 9.33 -2.35 7.64
CA VAL A 292 8.65 -1.09 7.99
C VAL A 292 9.67 -0.03 8.45
N ALA A 293 10.60 -0.43 9.32
CA ALA A 293 11.60 0.48 9.88
C ALA A 293 12.62 0.95 8.83
N ALA A 294 13.12 0.03 8.01
CA ALA A 294 14.02 0.35 6.89
C ALA A 294 13.33 1.27 5.87
N ALA A 295 12.06 1.03 5.54
CA ALA A 295 11.30 1.89 4.64
C ALA A 295 11.13 3.31 5.21
N ARG A 296 10.81 3.45 6.51
CA ARG A 296 10.73 4.77 7.17
C ARG A 296 12.04 5.55 7.01
N LEU A 297 13.16 4.91 7.30
CA LEU A 297 14.47 5.57 7.29
C LEU A 297 14.93 5.89 5.87
N ALA A 298 14.81 4.94 4.93
CA ALA A 298 15.23 5.12 3.54
C ALA A 298 14.33 6.09 2.75
N LEU A 299 13.05 6.21 3.11
CA LEU A 299 12.09 7.13 2.46
C LEU A 299 11.92 8.45 3.22
N LEU A 300 12.72 8.71 4.25
CA LEU A 300 12.59 9.88 5.12
C LEU A 300 12.58 11.19 4.31
N GLY A 301 11.50 11.95 4.41
CA GLY A 301 11.32 13.22 3.69
C GLY A 301 10.95 13.07 2.20
N ALA A 302 10.87 11.85 1.65
CA ALA A 302 10.30 11.59 0.33
C ALA A 302 8.88 11.05 0.45
N VAL A 303 8.68 9.93 1.16
CA VAL A 303 7.34 9.35 1.38
C VAL A 303 7.15 9.14 2.87
N ASP A 304 6.58 10.16 3.53
CA ASP A 304 6.50 10.17 4.99
C ASP A 304 5.33 9.36 5.57
N ASN A 305 4.45 8.84 4.72
CA ASN A 305 3.30 8.04 5.11
C ASN A 305 3.59 6.56 4.91
N ILE A 306 3.93 5.86 6.00
CA ILE A 306 4.21 4.43 6.00
C ILE A 306 3.05 3.70 6.67
N VAL A 307 2.40 2.81 5.91
CA VAL A 307 1.17 2.13 6.34
C VAL A 307 1.47 0.76 6.94
N ALA A 308 1.02 0.52 8.17
CA ALA A 308 0.93 -0.81 8.76
C ALA A 308 -0.39 -1.46 8.31
N TYR A 309 -0.34 -2.22 7.22
CA TYR A 309 -1.55 -2.79 6.61
C TYR A 309 -2.07 -4.01 7.38
N TRP A 310 -2.95 -3.72 8.34
CA TRP A 310 -3.48 -4.69 9.30
C TRP A 310 -4.22 -5.87 8.66
N VAL A 311 -4.81 -5.72 7.47
CA VAL A 311 -5.50 -6.82 6.78
C VAL A 311 -4.52 -7.95 6.42
N SER A 312 -3.29 -7.60 6.03
CA SER A 312 -2.23 -8.59 5.76
C SER A 312 -1.44 -9.00 7.00
N MET A 313 -1.15 -8.06 7.90
CA MET A 313 -0.27 -8.29 9.05
C MET A 313 -0.99 -8.91 10.26
N GLY A 314 -2.31 -8.72 10.37
CA GLY A 314 -3.06 -8.91 11.60
C GLY A 314 -2.83 -7.78 12.62
N ASP A 315 -3.77 -7.66 13.56
CA ASP A 315 -3.85 -6.50 14.46
C ASP A 315 -2.61 -6.32 15.35
N LYS A 316 -2.10 -7.41 15.94
CA LYS A 316 -0.97 -7.35 16.89
C LYS A 316 0.31 -6.88 16.21
N LEU A 317 0.60 -7.42 15.02
CA LEU A 317 1.80 -7.06 14.28
C LEU A 317 1.68 -5.65 13.68
N ALA A 318 0.49 -5.25 13.21
CA ALA A 318 0.24 -3.88 12.76
C ALA A 318 0.43 -2.86 13.91
N GLN A 319 -0.02 -3.19 15.13
CA GLN A 319 0.27 -2.36 16.31
C GLN A 319 1.77 -2.30 16.63
N ALA A 320 2.48 -3.42 16.55
CA ALA A 320 3.93 -3.42 16.74
C ALA A 320 4.64 -2.57 15.68
N ALA A 321 4.19 -2.61 14.42
CA ALA A 321 4.75 -1.82 13.32
C ALA A 321 4.63 -0.31 13.54
N LEU A 322 3.62 0.16 14.29
CA LEU A 322 3.49 1.56 14.71
C LEU A 322 4.62 2.03 15.65
N ALA A 323 5.32 1.11 16.32
CA ALA A 323 6.52 1.38 17.10
C ALA A 323 7.82 1.08 16.31
N HIS A 324 7.71 0.82 15.00
CA HIS A 324 8.82 0.50 14.11
C HIS A 324 8.79 1.37 12.85
N GLY A 325 8.18 2.56 12.92
CA GLY A 325 8.23 3.57 11.85
C GLY A 325 6.96 3.73 11.01
N ALA A 326 5.97 2.83 11.15
CA ALA A 326 4.65 3.08 10.58
C ALA A 326 3.95 4.21 11.33
N ASN A 327 3.09 4.94 10.65
CA ASN A 327 2.32 6.04 11.25
C ASN A 327 0.83 6.02 10.85
N ASP A 328 0.41 4.97 10.15
CA ASP A 328 -0.91 4.87 9.56
C ASP A 328 -1.38 3.41 9.52
N LEU A 329 -2.65 3.15 9.79
CA LEU A 329 -3.26 1.81 9.74
C LEU A 329 -4.00 1.54 8.42
N GLY A 330 -3.88 2.41 7.42
CA GLY A 330 -4.61 2.31 6.17
C GLY A 330 -6.02 2.83 6.35
N GLY A 331 -6.99 1.94 6.52
CA GLY A 331 -8.38 2.31 6.73
C GLY A 331 -9.24 1.19 7.30
N THR A 332 -10.55 1.43 7.34
CA THR A 332 -11.56 0.46 7.80
C THR A 332 -11.70 -0.73 6.85
N PHE A 333 -11.37 -0.54 5.58
CA PHE A 333 -11.40 -1.55 4.51
C PHE A 333 -12.69 -2.38 4.51
N TYR A 334 -13.84 -1.70 4.63
CA TYR A 334 -15.13 -2.38 4.53
C TYR A 334 -15.19 -3.16 3.21
N ARG A 335 -15.48 -4.46 3.27
CA ARG A 335 -15.54 -5.40 2.13
C ARG A 335 -14.20 -5.64 1.40
N GLU A 336 -13.05 -5.57 2.08
CA GLU A 336 -11.79 -6.08 1.50
C GLU A 336 -11.94 -7.55 1.11
N ALA A 337 -11.60 -7.88 -0.13
CA ALA A 337 -11.88 -9.18 -0.72
C ALA A 337 -10.64 -9.89 -1.29
N VAL A 338 -9.56 -9.15 -1.57
CA VAL A 338 -8.38 -9.71 -2.26
C VAL A 338 -7.47 -10.42 -1.26
N ILE A 339 -7.13 -9.76 -0.15
CA ILE A 339 -6.27 -10.36 0.88
C ILE A 339 -7.05 -11.36 1.71
N THR A 340 -8.33 -11.09 2.00
CA THR A 340 -9.22 -12.09 2.61
C THR A 340 -9.28 -13.38 1.77
N ALA A 341 -9.38 -13.29 0.44
CA ALA A 341 -9.36 -14.48 -0.44
C ALA A 341 -8.00 -15.22 -0.42
N ALA A 342 -6.90 -14.53 -0.13
CA ALA A 342 -5.57 -15.12 0.04
C ALA A 342 -5.32 -15.66 1.46
N GLY A 343 -6.35 -15.72 2.33
CA GLY A 343 -6.23 -16.24 3.70
C GLY A 343 -5.72 -15.23 4.73
N GLY A 344 -5.79 -13.93 4.43
CA GLY A 344 -5.66 -12.88 5.45
C GLY A 344 -6.90 -12.73 6.34
N GLY A 345 -6.85 -11.76 7.25
CA GLY A 345 -7.99 -11.44 8.12
C GLY A 345 -9.21 -10.97 7.33
N PRO A 346 -10.42 -11.00 7.94
CA PRO A 346 -11.59 -10.38 7.33
C PRO A 346 -11.37 -8.86 7.22
N GLY A 347 -11.73 -8.27 6.08
CA GLY A 347 -11.85 -6.82 5.96
C GLY A 347 -13.02 -6.27 6.80
N GLY A 348 -12.97 -4.98 7.11
CA GLY A 348 -13.97 -4.30 7.93
C GLY A 348 -13.57 -4.21 9.40
N LYS A 349 -13.18 -3.01 9.82
CA LYS A 349 -13.04 -2.62 11.22
C LYS A 349 -13.83 -1.36 11.49
N GLU A 350 -14.37 -1.24 12.68
CA GLU A 350 -14.95 0.01 13.14
C GLU A 350 -13.86 1.07 13.40
N PRO A 351 -14.13 2.36 13.15
CA PRO A 351 -13.17 3.44 13.42
C PRO A 351 -12.62 3.42 14.86
N GLY A 352 -13.45 3.04 15.84
CA GLY A 352 -13.05 2.94 17.23
C GLY A 352 -11.99 1.86 17.47
N GLU A 353 -12.02 0.73 16.75
CA GLU A 353 -11.00 -0.32 16.86
C GLU A 353 -9.63 0.18 16.39
N LEU A 354 -9.59 0.86 15.23
CA LEU A 354 -8.35 1.42 14.69
C LEU A 354 -7.80 2.54 15.59
N ALA A 355 -8.69 3.39 16.12
CA ALA A 355 -8.31 4.40 17.11
C ALA A 355 -7.74 3.78 18.38
N TYR A 356 -8.32 2.67 18.86
CA TYR A 356 -7.81 1.92 20.00
C TYR A 356 -6.41 1.36 19.72
N MET A 357 -6.20 0.72 18.57
CA MET A 357 -4.89 0.20 18.16
C MET A 357 -3.81 1.29 18.18
N LEU A 358 -4.10 2.45 17.59
CA LEU A 358 -3.21 3.62 17.59
C LEU A 358 -2.90 4.09 19.01
N ARG A 359 -3.93 4.24 19.85
CA ARG A 359 -3.78 4.71 21.23
C ARG A 359 -2.94 3.76 22.07
N GLN A 360 -3.14 2.44 21.94
CA GLN A 360 -2.34 1.44 22.66
C GLN A 360 -0.87 1.45 22.23
N ALA A 361 -0.59 1.82 20.97
CA ALA A 361 0.77 2.04 20.47
C ALA A 361 1.33 3.44 20.82
N GLY A 362 0.63 4.22 21.64
CA GLY A 362 1.06 5.55 22.10
C GLY A 362 0.93 6.66 21.05
N TRP A 363 0.06 6.50 20.06
CA TRP A 363 -0.25 7.53 19.06
C TRP A 363 -1.53 8.28 19.40
N GLU A 364 -1.61 9.56 19.00
CA GLU A 364 -2.88 10.28 18.98
C GLU A 364 -3.67 9.87 17.72
N PRO A 365 -4.84 9.23 17.84
CA PRO A 365 -5.57 8.71 16.69
C PRO A 365 -6.34 9.79 15.93
N TRP A 366 -6.14 9.82 14.60
CA TRP A 366 -6.81 10.75 13.69
C TRP A 366 -7.44 10.05 12.49
N LEU A 367 -8.68 10.43 12.19
CA LEU A 367 -9.28 10.18 10.90
C LEU A 367 -8.66 11.14 9.87
N ARG A 368 -8.31 10.61 8.70
CA ARG A 368 -7.79 11.38 7.57
C ARG A 368 -8.53 11.08 6.27
N ASP A 369 -8.40 11.99 5.30
CA ASP A 369 -8.74 11.72 3.91
C ASP A 369 -7.64 10.94 3.17
N THR A 370 -7.83 10.72 1.86
CA THR A 370 -6.86 10.06 0.97
C THR A 370 -5.52 10.77 0.91
N PHE A 371 -5.51 12.10 0.99
CA PHE A 371 -4.31 12.94 0.83
C PHE A 371 -3.63 13.31 2.15
N TYR A 372 -4.01 12.63 3.24
CA TYR A 372 -3.47 12.81 4.58
C TYR A 372 -3.78 14.19 5.20
N ASN A 373 -4.89 14.81 4.80
CA ASN A 373 -5.49 15.88 5.59
C ASN A 373 -6.21 15.25 6.77
N TYR A 374 -5.87 15.70 7.98
CA TYR A 374 -6.52 15.26 9.20
C TYR A 374 -7.91 15.90 9.30
N LEU A 375 -8.93 15.05 9.42
CA LEU A 375 -10.33 15.47 9.46
C LEU A 375 -10.80 15.62 10.91
N GLU A 376 -10.58 14.59 11.71
CA GLU A 376 -11.11 14.50 13.07
C GLU A 376 -10.19 13.68 13.97
N ARG A 377 -10.01 14.12 15.22
CA ARG A 377 -9.37 13.35 16.28
C ARG A 377 -10.39 12.38 16.87
N VAL A 378 -10.08 11.09 16.88
CA VAL A 378 -11.04 10.06 17.30
C VAL A 378 -10.82 9.69 18.77
N ASN A 379 -11.81 9.95 19.63
CA ASN A 379 -11.71 9.56 21.04
C ASN A 379 -12.14 8.10 21.24
N THR A 380 -11.31 7.30 21.92
CA THR A 380 -11.53 5.85 22.10
C THR A 380 -12.60 5.49 23.13
N LEU A 381 -13.28 6.48 23.74
CA LEU A 381 -14.27 6.27 24.81
C LEU A 381 -15.62 5.73 24.27
N GLU A 382 -15.76 5.59 22.96
CA GLU A 382 -17.02 5.19 22.30
C GLU A 382 -17.07 3.71 21.92
N LEU A 383 -16.11 2.88 22.34
CA LEU A 383 -16.20 1.43 22.13
C LEU A 383 -17.06 0.78 23.23
N PRO A 384 -18.26 0.26 22.92
CA PRO A 384 -19.22 -0.20 23.93
C PRO A 384 -18.71 -1.35 24.82
N TRP A 385 -17.68 -2.08 24.37
CA TRP A 385 -17.08 -3.21 25.09
C TRP A 385 -15.79 -2.85 25.85
N LEU A 386 -15.33 -1.59 25.78
CA LEU A 386 -14.22 -1.08 26.60
C LEU A 386 -14.69 -0.30 27.84
N ALA A 387 -15.98 0.01 27.92
CA ALA A 387 -16.60 0.74 29.04
C ALA A 387 -16.89 -0.16 30.24
#